data_AF-A0A4R3IAM3-F1
#
_entry.id   AF-A0A4R3IAM3-F1
#
_cell.length_a   1.000
_cell.length_b   1.000
_cell.length_c   1.000
_cell.angle_alpha   90.00
_cell.angle_beta   90.00
_cell.angle_gamma   90.00
#
_symmetry.space_group_name_H-M   'P 1'
#
loop_
_entity.id
_entity.type
_entity.pdbx_description
1 polymer ?
#
loop_
_entity_poly.entity_id
_entity_poly.type
_entity_poly.pdbx_seq_one_letter_code
_entity_poly.pdbx_strand_id
1 'polypeptide(L)' 'MSQLSFSDAEGQAKKRKQTRREKFLSQMDDLLPWRELERPIAR' A
#
# COMPACT_ATOMS: atom_id res chain seq x y z
N MET A 1 -29.04 5.14 -18.73
CA MET A 1 -27.68 5.44 -19.20
C MET A 1 -27.04 6.39 -18.20
N SER A 2 -26.21 5.90 -17.26
CA SER A 2 -25.51 6.77 -16.30
C SER A 2 -24.16 7.16 -16.89
N GLN A 3 -24.07 8.38 -17.39
CA GLN A 3 -22.81 8.97 -17.83
C GLN A 3 -21.96 9.28 -16.60
N LEU A 4 -20.77 8.68 -16.48
CA LEU A 4 -19.81 9.08 -15.45
C LEU A 4 -19.39 10.52 -15.70
N SER A 5 -19.51 11.37 -14.68
CA SER A 5 -19.00 12.74 -14.76
C SER A 5 -17.47 12.73 -14.73
N PHE A 6 -16.84 13.75 -15.32
CA PHE A 6 -15.39 13.91 -15.24
C PHE A 6 -14.88 13.92 -13.79
N SER A 7 -15.67 14.49 -12.88
CA SER A 7 -15.40 14.50 -11.44
C SER A 7 -15.38 13.09 -10.83
N ASP A 8 -16.26 12.20 -11.27
CA ASP A 8 -16.28 10.79 -10.81
C ASP A 8 -15.06 10.02 -11.34
N ALA A 9 -14.70 10.25 -12.60
CA ALA A 9 -13.54 9.61 -13.23
C ALA A 9 -12.21 10.10 -12.63
N GLU A 10 -12.09 11.40 -12.34
CA GLU A 10 -10.92 11.98 -11.70
C GLU A 10 -10.79 11.54 -10.24
N GLY A 11 -11.91 11.46 -9.50
CA GLY A 11 -11.94 10.93 -8.13
C GLY A 11 -11.47 9.48 -8.04
N GLN A 12 -11.81 8.66 -9.04
CA GLN A 12 -11.31 7.29 -9.15
C GLN A 12 -9.85 7.22 -9.62
N ALA A 13 -9.42 8.11 -10.52
CA ALA A 13 -8.05 8.22 -10.99
C ALA A 13 -7.07 8.73 -9.91
N LYS A 14 -7.57 9.42 -8.87
CA LYS A 14 -6.80 9.84 -7.69
C LYS A 14 -6.37 8.67 -6.78
N LYS A 15 -6.89 7.46 -6.98
CA LYS A 15 -6.33 6.26 -6.33
C LYS A 15 -4.99 5.94 -6.97
N ARG A 16 -3.92 6.49 -6.40
CA ARG A 16 -2.54 6.24 -6.79
C ARG A 16 -2.35 4.73 -6.95
N LYS A 17 -2.01 4.29 -8.17
CA LYS A 17 -1.69 2.88 -8.43
C LYS A 17 -0.49 2.50 -7.55
N GLN A 18 -0.66 1.49 -6.70
CA GLN A 18 0.44 0.97 -5.89
C GLN A 18 1.55 0.46 -6.82
N THR A 19 2.78 0.86 -6.55
CA THR A 19 3.93 0.37 -7.30
C THR A 19 4.26 -1.08 -6.91
N ARG A 20 4.97 -1.81 -7.77
CA ARG A 20 5.42 -3.18 -7.46
C ARG A 20 6.27 -3.23 -6.18
N ARG A 21 7.09 -2.20 -5.95
CA ARG A 21 7.91 -2.06 -4.74
C ARG A 21 7.05 -1.93 -3.49
N GLU A 22 6.04 -1.06 -3.52
CA GLU A 22 5.13 -0.88 -2.37
C GLU A 22 4.33 -2.14 -2.08
N LYS A 23 3.86 -2.83 -3.13
CA LYS A 23 3.18 -4.12 -2.96
C LYS A 23 4.09 -5.14 -2.29
N PHE A 24 5.34 -5.25 -2.75
CA PHE A 24 6.32 -6.17 -2.18
C PHE A 24 6.63 -5.85 -0.71
N LEU A 25 6.90 -4.58 -0.38
CA LEU A 25 7.19 -4.16 1.00
C LEU A 25 6.01 -4.43 1.93
N SER A 26 4.78 -4.15 1.49
CA SER A 26 3.58 -4.48 2.26
C SER A 26 3.45 -5.98 2.57
N GLN A 27 3.84 -6.86 1.64
CA GLN A 27 3.83 -8.30 1.89
C GLN A 27 4.96 -8.72 2.84
N MET A 28 6.10 -8.04 2.79
CA MET A 28 7.21 -8.30 3.70
C MET A 28 6.87 -7.86 5.13
N ASP A 29 6.11 -6.80 5.30
CA ASP A 29 5.70 -6.33 6.63
C ASP A 29 4.90 -7.38 7.40
N ASP A 30 4.04 -8.15 6.71
CA ASP A 30 3.26 -9.23 7.30
C ASP A 30 4.06 -10.52 7.53
N LEU A 31 5.09 -10.77 6.70
CA LEU A 31 5.87 -12.00 6.72
C LEU A 31 7.05 -11.95 7.70
N LEU A 32 7.56 -10.77 8.01
CA LEU A 32 8.75 -10.61 8.83
C LEU A 32 8.38 -10.50 10.33
N PRO A 33 9.01 -11.29 11.21
CA PRO A 33 8.78 -11.21 12.65
C PRO A 33 9.55 -10.03 13.26
N TRP A 34 9.16 -8.80 12.91
CA TRP A 34 9.85 -7.56 13.30
C TRP A 34 10.11 -7.45 14.80
N ARG A 35 9.13 -7.83 15.62
CA ARG A 35 9.23 -7.80 17.08
C ARG A 35 10.38 -8.66 17.61
N GLU A 36 10.66 -9.79 16.98
CA GLU A 36 11.74 -10.69 17.38
C GLU A 36 13.08 -10.17 16.88
N LEU A 37 13.12 -9.59 15.68
CA LEU A 37 14.30 -8.99 15.07
C LEU A 37 14.76 -7.71 15.78
N GLU A 38 13.83 -6.94 16.35
CA GLU A 38 14.13 -5.70 17.09
C GLU A 38 14.68 -5.97 18.50
N ARG A 39 14.36 -7.12 19.10
CA ARG A 39 14.78 -7.50 20.45
C ARG A 39 16.29 -7.39 20.73
N PRO A 40 17.20 -7.82 19.83
CA PRO A 40 18.64 -7.64 20.04
C PRO A 40 19.13 -6.19 19.84
N ILE A 41 18.39 -5.34 19.12
CA ILE A 41 18.79 -3.95 18.82
C ILE A 41 18.49 -3.03 20.02
N ALA A 42 17.44 -3.32 20.78
CA ALA A 42 17.00 -2.50 21.93
C ALA A 42 17.89 -2.62 23.19
N ARG A 43 19.10 -3.21 23.11
CA ARG A 43 20.03 -3.42 24.23
C ARG A 43 21.10 -2.33 24.32
#